data_AF-H2JIU4-F1
#
_entry.id   AF-H2JIU4-F1
#
_cell.length_a   1.000
_cell.length_b   1.000
_cell.length_c   1.000
_cell.angle_alpha   90.00
_cell.angle_beta   90.00
_cell.angle_gamma   90.00
#
_symmetry.space_group_name_H-M   'P 1'
#
loop_
_entity.id
_entity.type
_entity.pdbx_description
1 polymer ?
#
loop_
_entity_poly.entity_id
_entity_poly.type
_entity_poly.pdbx_seq_one_letter_code
_entity_poly.pdbx_strand_id
1 'polypeptide(L)'
;MFKVLNAISDINRFFRKNYIWFFPVIALLFFELFFWIININGKLDLTKVDQNAILTINLTLAGFLLTGIGIMISIRDKSFIQTLIKAGYWAKIERSVFWGIAFHVLSALFALVTLITRTNNIIIFNIENASFLFGLTYFIIVVVWLKKALRYI
;
A
#
# COMPACT_ATOMS: atom_id res chain seq x y z
N MET A 1 11.29 -37.02 -11.15
CA MET A 1 9.97 -36.45 -11.48
C MET A 1 9.19 -36.01 -10.24
N PHE A 2 8.96 -36.88 -9.24
CA PHE A 2 8.24 -36.53 -8.00
C PHE A 2 8.82 -35.35 -7.19
N LYS A 3 10.15 -35.22 -7.12
CA LYS A 3 10.81 -34.08 -6.43
C LYS A 3 10.48 -32.73 -7.07
N VAL A 4 10.36 -32.69 -8.40
CA VAL A 4 10.03 -31.47 -9.16
C VAL A 4 8.56 -31.09 -8.95
N LEU A 5 7.65 -32.06 -8.98
CA LEU A 5 6.22 -31.83 -8.70
C LEU A 5 5.99 -31.33 -7.27
N ASN A 6 6.70 -31.89 -6.30
CA ASN A 6 6.62 -31.44 -4.91
C ASN A 6 7.15 -30.01 -4.75
N ALA A 7 8.31 -29.69 -5.36
CA ALA A 7 8.85 -28.33 -5.34
C ALA A 7 7.88 -27.31 -5.97
N ILE A 8 7.27 -27.63 -7.12
CA ILE A 8 6.26 -26.77 -7.77
C ILE A 8 5.03 -26.57 -6.86
N SER A 9 4.56 -27.62 -6.19
CA SER A 9 3.45 -27.53 -5.24
C SER A 9 3.78 -26.61 -4.06
N ASP A 10 4.98 -26.72 -3.50
CA ASP A 10 5.42 -25.90 -2.36
C ASP A 10 5.57 -24.43 -2.76
N ILE A 11 6.13 -24.16 -3.93
CA ILE A 11 6.21 -22.82 -4.52
C ILE A 11 4.81 -22.24 -4.72
N ASN A 12 3.88 -22.99 -5.29
CA ASN A 12 2.50 -22.55 -5.48
C ASN A 12 1.76 -22.32 -4.15
N ARG A 13 2.05 -23.10 -3.12
CA ARG A 13 1.51 -22.89 -1.77
C ARG A 13 2.08 -21.61 -1.15
N PHE A 14 3.38 -21.35 -1.33
CA PHE A 14 4.04 -20.13 -0.87
C PHE A 14 3.46 -18.87 -1.55
N PHE A 15 3.33 -18.86 -2.87
CA PHE A 15 2.74 -17.73 -3.60
C PHE A 15 1.30 -17.46 -3.18
N ARG A 16 0.47 -18.50 -3.03
CA ARG A 16 -0.93 -18.35 -2.56
C ARG A 16 -1.02 -17.76 -1.16
N LYS A 17 -0.06 -18.03 -0.28
CA LYS A 17 -0.03 -17.47 1.08
C LYS A 17 0.51 -16.04 1.10
N ASN A 18 1.43 -15.69 0.20
CA ASN A 18 2.18 -14.44 0.23
C ASN A 18 1.88 -13.46 -0.91
N TYR A 19 0.94 -13.76 -1.83
CA TYR A 19 0.64 -12.92 -3.01
C TYR A 19 0.38 -11.43 -2.68
N ILE A 20 -0.18 -11.17 -1.50
CA ILE A 20 -0.45 -9.82 -1.01
C ILE A 20 0.83 -8.99 -0.82
N TRP A 21 1.92 -9.63 -0.39
CA TRP A 21 3.22 -9.00 -0.19
C TRP A 21 4.01 -8.85 -1.49
N PHE A 22 3.69 -9.65 -2.52
CA PHE A 22 4.32 -9.56 -3.82
C PHE A 22 3.84 -8.34 -4.61
N PHE A 23 2.57 -7.94 -4.46
CA PHE A 23 2.03 -6.79 -5.17
C PHE A 23 2.84 -5.48 -5.00
N PRO A 24 3.15 -5.00 -3.78
CA PRO A 24 3.91 -3.75 -3.61
C PRO A 24 5.33 -3.87 -4.15
N VAL A 25 5.97 -5.03 -3.96
CA VAL A 25 7.34 -5.28 -4.42
C VAL A 25 7.40 -5.28 -5.94
N ILE A 26 6.46 -5.96 -6.60
CA ILE A 26 6.38 -6.00 -8.07
C ILE A 26 6.04 -4.60 -8.62
N ALA A 27 5.08 -3.90 -8.01
CA ALA A 27 4.74 -2.53 -8.42
C ALA A 27 5.94 -1.58 -8.30
N LEU A 28 6.70 -1.68 -7.21
CA LEU A 28 7.92 -0.90 -7.00
C LEU A 28 8.99 -1.26 -8.03
N LEU A 29 9.23 -2.55 -8.29
CA LEU A 29 10.20 -2.99 -9.31
C LEU A 29 9.84 -2.47 -10.71
N PHE A 30 8.55 -2.53 -11.08
CA PHE A 30 8.07 -1.98 -12.34
C PHE A 30 8.25 -0.46 -12.41
N PHE A 31 7.95 0.25 -11.32
CA PHE A 31 8.14 1.69 -11.21
C PHE A 31 9.62 2.07 -11.37
N GLU A 32 10.52 1.42 -10.63
CA GLU A 32 11.97 1.67 -10.70
C GLU A 32 12.53 1.35 -12.09
N LEU A 33 12.08 0.26 -12.73
CA LEU A 33 12.49 -0.07 -14.09
C LEU A 33 12.05 1.02 -15.09
N PHE A 34 10.79 1.45 -15.01
CA PHE A 34 10.26 2.50 -15.88
C PHE A 34 10.98 3.83 -15.65
N PHE A 35 11.22 4.17 -14.39
CA PHE A 35 11.94 5.37 -13.98
C PHE A 35 13.39 5.38 -14.50
N TRP A 36 14.09 4.25 -14.36
CA TRP A 36 15.45 4.08 -14.88
C TRP A 36 15.51 4.25 -16.40
N ILE A 37 14.54 3.69 -17.13
CA ILE A 37 14.43 3.85 -18.59
C ILE A 37 14.25 5.33 -18.96
N ILE A 38 13.38 6.07 -18.27
CA ILE A 38 13.18 7.51 -18.53
C ILE A 38 14.44 8.32 -18.21
N ASN A 39 15.10 7.99 -17.11
CA ASN A 39 16.31 8.69 -16.65
C ASN A 39 17.47 8.53 -17.62
N ILE A 40 17.73 7.31 -18.13
CA ILE A 40 18.78 7.07 -19.12
C ILE A 40 18.55 7.86 -20.42
N ASN A 41 17.29 8.06 -20.78
CA ASN A 41 16.94 8.84 -21.96
C ASN A 41 17.04 10.36 -21.74
N GLY A 42 17.48 10.82 -20.55
CA GLY A 42 17.60 12.24 -20.20
C GLY A 42 16.26 12.98 -20.15
N LYS A 43 15.14 12.24 -20.13
CA LYS A 43 13.78 12.80 -20.15
C LYS A 43 13.20 13.00 -18.74
N LEU A 44 13.94 12.62 -17.71
CA LEU A 44 13.50 12.75 -16.33
C LEU A 44 13.68 14.20 -15.87
N ASP A 45 12.56 14.87 -15.63
CA ASP A 45 12.53 16.23 -15.10
C ASP A 45 11.67 16.25 -13.84
N LEU A 46 12.33 16.14 -12.68
CA LEU A 46 11.66 16.13 -11.38
C LEU A 46 11.00 17.47 -11.03
N THR A 47 11.38 18.56 -11.70
CA THR A 47 10.78 19.89 -11.46
C THR A 47 9.32 19.97 -11.93
N LYS A 48 8.91 19.06 -12.82
CA LYS A 48 7.55 18.99 -13.35
C LYS A 48 6.62 18.13 -12.51
N VAL A 49 7.12 17.51 -11.45
CA VAL A 49 6.29 16.70 -10.56
C VAL A 49 5.42 17.62 -9.72
N ASP A 50 4.10 17.46 -9.82
CA ASP A 50 3.15 18.21 -9.02
C ASP A 50 3.09 17.68 -7.58
N GLN A 51 3.93 18.25 -6.73
CA GLN A 51 4.02 17.91 -5.32
C GLN A 51 2.73 18.21 -4.55
N ASN A 52 1.94 19.21 -4.97
CA ASN A 52 0.65 19.50 -4.36
C ASN A 52 -0.36 18.40 -4.64
N ALA A 53 -0.37 17.87 -5.87
CA ALA A 53 -1.22 16.74 -6.23
C ALA A 53 -0.84 15.48 -5.43
N ILE A 54 0.45 15.16 -5.32
CA ILE A 54 0.93 14.01 -4.52
C ILE A 54 0.53 14.14 -3.06
N LEU A 55 0.71 15.32 -2.47
CA LEU A 55 0.31 15.61 -1.10
C LEU A 55 -1.21 15.43 -0.91
N THR A 56 -2.00 16.00 -1.81
CA THR A 56 -3.48 15.93 -1.77
C THR A 56 -3.98 14.50 -1.85
N ILE A 57 -3.44 13.70 -2.77
CA ILE A 57 -3.82 12.29 -2.95
C ILE A 57 -3.47 11.49 -1.69
N ASN A 58 -2.25 11.63 -1.17
CA ASN A 58 -1.82 10.92 0.04
C ASN A 58 -2.71 11.25 1.24
N LEU A 59 -2.97 12.54 1.50
CA LEU A 59 -3.80 12.97 2.62
C LEU A 59 -5.25 12.51 2.47
N THR A 60 -5.77 12.50 1.24
CA THR A 60 -7.12 11.99 0.94
C THR A 60 -7.22 10.50 1.23
N LEU A 61 -6.27 9.69 0.74
CA LEU A 61 -6.25 8.24 0.99
C LEU A 61 -6.03 7.91 2.47
N ALA A 62 -5.13 8.62 3.15
CA ALA A 62 -4.94 8.49 4.60
C ALA A 62 -6.22 8.87 5.36
N GLY A 63 -6.89 9.95 4.97
CA GLY A 63 -8.17 10.38 5.53
C GLY A 63 -9.26 9.32 5.38
N PHE A 64 -9.41 8.73 4.19
CA PHE A 64 -10.35 7.62 3.98
C PHE A 64 -10.05 6.42 4.90
N LEU A 65 -8.79 6.03 5.04
CA LEU A 65 -8.39 4.95 5.94
C LEU A 65 -8.66 5.29 7.40
N LEU A 66 -8.38 6.53 7.82
CA LEU A 66 -8.63 7.01 9.17
C LEU A 66 -10.13 7.03 9.51
N THR A 67 -10.98 7.49 8.59
CA THR A 67 -12.44 7.37 8.71
C THR A 67 -12.85 5.91 8.84
N GLY A 68 -12.23 5.01 8.06
CA GLY A 68 -12.41 3.56 8.19
C GLY A 68 -12.12 3.05 9.60
N ILE A 69 -11.02 3.47 10.23
CA ILE A 69 -10.71 3.16 11.64
C ILE A 69 -11.80 3.70 12.57
N GLY A 70 -12.22 4.95 12.40
CA GLY A 70 -13.25 5.57 13.24
C GLY A 70 -14.55 4.77 13.21
N ILE A 71 -15.00 4.38 12.02
CA ILE A 71 -16.16 3.50 11.84
C ILE A 71 -15.92 2.17 12.55
N MET A 72 -14.80 1.50 12.27
CA MET A 72 -14.42 0.21 12.86
C MET A 72 -14.47 0.24 14.40
N ILE A 73 -13.88 1.25 15.04
CA ILE A 73 -13.86 1.41 16.49
C ILE A 73 -15.29 1.62 17.02
N SER A 74 -16.08 2.47 16.36
CA SER A 74 -17.44 2.80 16.82
C SER A 74 -18.41 1.62 16.82
N ILE A 75 -18.18 0.62 15.97
CA ILE A 75 -19.04 -0.57 15.85
C ILE A 75 -18.41 -1.84 16.45
N ARG A 76 -17.29 -1.71 17.18
CA ARG A 76 -16.48 -2.85 17.66
C ARG A 76 -17.26 -3.85 18.51
N ASP A 77 -18.22 -3.39 19.30
CA ASP A 77 -18.99 -4.24 20.21
C ASP A 77 -20.23 -4.87 19.54
N LYS A 78 -20.47 -4.57 18.26
CA LYS A 78 -21.59 -5.18 17.53
C LYS A 78 -21.27 -6.63 17.19
N SER A 79 -22.31 -7.47 17.20
CA SER A 79 -22.24 -8.90 16.83
C SER A 79 -21.50 -9.13 15.51
N PHE A 80 -21.67 -8.20 14.57
CA PHE A 80 -20.94 -8.16 13.30
C PHE A 80 -19.41 -8.22 13.47
N ILE A 81 -18.83 -7.34 14.29
CA ILE A 81 -17.38 -7.29 14.50
C ILE A 81 -16.88 -8.53 15.25
N GLN A 82 -17.66 -9.05 16.20
CA GLN A 82 -17.34 -10.30 16.88
C GLN A 82 -17.22 -11.48 15.89
N THR A 83 -18.08 -11.54 14.87
CA THR A 83 -17.98 -12.53 13.78
C THR A 83 -16.68 -12.34 12.98
N LEU A 84 -16.31 -11.10 12.65
CA LEU A 84 -15.06 -10.81 11.93
C LEU A 84 -13.80 -11.13 12.74
N ILE A 85 -13.85 -10.92 14.06
CA ILE A 85 -12.78 -11.28 14.99
C ILE A 85 -12.62 -12.81 15.00
N LYS A 86 -13.71 -13.56 15.19
CA LYS A 86 -13.69 -15.03 15.19
C LYS A 86 -13.19 -15.61 13.86
N ALA A 87 -13.54 -14.98 12.75
CA ALA A 87 -13.08 -15.37 11.41
C ALA A 87 -11.63 -14.93 11.09
N GLY A 88 -10.98 -14.17 11.99
CA GLY A 88 -9.59 -13.72 11.82
C GLY A 88 -9.39 -12.65 10.74
N TYR A 89 -10.46 -11.97 10.31
CA TYR A 89 -10.39 -10.86 9.34
C TYR A 89 -10.10 -9.53 10.02
N TRP A 90 -10.62 -9.32 11.23
CA TRP A 90 -10.50 -8.05 11.95
C TRP A 90 -9.04 -7.59 12.07
N ALA A 91 -8.16 -8.43 12.64
CA ALA A 91 -6.75 -8.09 12.84
C ALA A 91 -6.00 -7.83 11.52
N LYS A 92 -6.43 -8.46 10.41
CA LYS A 92 -5.84 -8.23 9.08
C LYS A 92 -6.25 -6.87 8.52
N ILE A 93 -7.52 -6.52 8.66
CA ILE A 93 -8.05 -5.22 8.22
C ILE A 93 -7.37 -4.12 9.04
N GLU A 94 -7.44 -4.19 10.37
CA GLU A 94 -6.86 -3.18 11.28
C GLU A 94 -5.38 -2.93 10.99
N ARG A 95 -4.58 -3.99 10.89
CA ARG A 95 -3.15 -3.89 10.55
C ARG A 95 -2.92 -3.26 9.18
N SER A 96 -3.73 -3.63 8.19
CA SER A 96 -3.59 -3.10 6.82
C SER A 96 -3.96 -1.62 6.76
N VAL A 97 -5.03 -1.21 7.48
CA VAL A 97 -5.42 0.19 7.59
C VAL A 97 -4.31 1.01 8.26
N PHE A 98 -3.77 0.53 9.38
CA PHE A 98 -2.67 1.19 10.09
C PHE A 98 -1.46 1.41 9.19
N TRP A 99 -0.98 0.37 8.50
CA TRP A 99 0.17 0.50 7.60
C TRP A 99 -0.14 1.41 6.41
N GLY A 100 -1.34 1.32 5.84
CA GLY A 100 -1.76 2.22 4.76
C GLY A 100 -1.68 3.69 5.16
N ILE A 101 -2.19 4.03 6.36
CA ILE A 101 -2.09 5.39 6.90
C ILE A 101 -0.63 5.78 7.11
N ALA A 102 0.17 4.93 7.76
CA ALA A 102 1.57 5.22 8.06
C ALA A 102 2.37 5.55 6.79
N PHE A 103 2.19 4.76 5.72
CA PHE A 103 2.88 4.97 4.45
C PHE A 103 2.37 6.19 3.67
N HIS A 104 1.07 6.47 3.67
CA HIS A 104 0.55 7.70 3.05
C HIS A 104 1.00 8.95 3.79
N VAL A 105 1.05 8.93 5.13
CA VAL A 105 1.59 10.02 5.93
C VAL A 105 3.09 10.20 5.65
N LEU A 106 3.86 9.10 5.58
CA LEU A 106 5.28 9.18 5.26
C LEU A 106 5.53 9.80 3.88
N SER A 107 4.78 9.37 2.86
CA SER A 107 4.85 9.95 1.50
C SER A 107 4.47 11.43 1.51
N ALA A 108 3.39 11.80 2.21
CA ALA A 108 2.97 13.20 2.37
C ALA A 108 4.05 14.07 3.05
N LEU A 109 4.76 13.55 4.05
CA LEU A 109 5.85 14.26 4.71
C LEU A 109 7.01 14.53 3.74
N PHE A 110 7.39 13.56 2.91
CA PHE A 110 8.42 13.78 1.89
C PHE A 110 7.97 14.76 0.81
N ALA A 111 6.73 14.68 0.34
CA ALA A 111 6.18 15.65 -0.61
C ALA A 111 6.18 17.08 -0.04
N LEU A 112 5.85 17.22 1.24
CA LEU A 112 5.90 18.51 1.95
C LEU A 112 7.34 19.03 2.07
N VAL A 113 8.31 18.18 2.41
CA VAL A 113 9.73 18.55 2.44
C VAL A 113 10.20 19.00 1.05
N THR A 114 9.84 18.25 0.00
CA THR A 114 10.15 18.59 -1.39
C THR A 114 9.56 19.96 -1.76
N LEU A 115 8.30 20.22 -1.40
CA LEU A 115 7.62 21.49 -1.68
C LEU A 115 8.29 22.69 -0.98
N ILE A 116 8.64 22.55 0.31
CA ILE A 116 9.23 23.64 1.11
C ILE A 116 10.66 23.92 0.66
N THR A 117 11.46 22.87 0.47
CA THR A 117 12.90 23.00 0.16
C THR A 117 13.16 23.19 -1.33
N ARG A 118 12.19 22.89 -2.19
CA ARG A 118 12.32 22.85 -3.66
C ARG A 118 13.45 21.94 -4.13
N THR A 119 13.75 20.90 -3.36
CA THR A 119 14.81 19.93 -3.68
C THR A 119 14.38 19.01 -4.81
N ASN A 120 15.28 18.70 -5.73
CA ASN A 120 15.08 17.68 -6.77
C ASN A 120 15.90 16.42 -6.46
N ASN A 121 16.10 16.12 -5.17
CA ASN A 121 16.89 14.99 -4.76
C ASN A 121 16.17 13.67 -5.11
N ILE A 122 16.80 12.88 -5.96
CA ILE A 122 16.29 11.59 -6.44
C ILE A 122 16.01 10.59 -5.32
N ILE A 123 16.77 10.63 -4.22
CA ILE A 123 16.58 9.74 -3.07
C ILE A 123 15.27 10.10 -2.35
N ILE A 124 15.01 11.40 -2.16
CA ILE A 124 13.76 11.89 -1.56
C ILE A 124 12.58 11.48 -2.43
N PHE A 125 12.67 11.72 -3.74
CA PHE A 125 11.64 11.33 -4.70
C PHE A 125 11.36 9.81 -4.68
N ASN A 126 12.39 8.97 -4.62
CA ASN A 126 12.22 7.53 -4.60
C ASN A 126 11.57 7.05 -3.28
N ILE A 127 11.96 7.61 -2.13
CA ILE A 127 11.35 7.25 -0.84
C ILE A 127 9.88 7.68 -0.81
N GLU A 128 9.57 8.87 -1.32
CA GLU A 128 8.20 9.40 -1.45
C GLU A 128 7.31 8.46 -2.27
N ASN A 129 7.77 8.05 -3.46
CA ASN A 129 7.02 7.16 -4.35
C ASN A 129 6.92 5.73 -3.82
N ALA A 130 8.00 5.19 -3.24
CA ALA A 130 7.95 3.89 -2.60
C ALA A 130 6.90 3.89 -1.48
N SER A 131 6.95 4.91 -0.61
CA SER A 131 5.97 5.07 0.47
C SER A 131 4.55 5.20 -0.07
N PHE A 132 4.33 5.98 -1.13
CA PHE A 132 3.04 6.09 -1.80
C PHE A 132 2.52 4.73 -2.30
N LEU A 133 3.35 3.97 -3.02
CA LEU A 133 2.98 2.66 -3.57
C LEU A 133 2.70 1.62 -2.49
N PHE A 134 3.46 1.62 -1.39
CA PHE A 134 3.16 0.79 -0.23
C PHE A 134 1.83 1.20 0.42
N GLY A 135 1.57 2.50 0.59
CA GLY A 135 0.29 3.01 1.09
C GLY A 135 -0.89 2.55 0.24
N LEU A 136 -0.79 2.73 -1.08
CA LEU A 136 -1.81 2.33 -2.05
C LEU A 136 -2.05 0.82 -2.03
N THR A 137 -0.99 0.04 -1.90
CA THR A 137 -1.09 -1.42 -1.75
C THR A 137 -1.92 -1.78 -0.52
N TYR A 138 -1.60 -1.21 0.64
CA TYR A 138 -2.33 -1.48 1.87
C TYR A 138 -3.79 -1.02 1.79
N PHE A 139 -4.05 0.11 1.13
CA PHE A 139 -5.41 0.54 0.81
C PHE A 139 -6.18 -0.52 0.02
N ILE A 140 -5.60 -1.07 -1.06
CA ILE A 140 -6.23 -2.13 -1.86
C ILE A 140 -6.43 -3.40 -1.02
N ILE A 141 -5.46 -3.77 -0.19
CA ILE A 141 -5.55 -4.93 0.71
C ILE A 141 -6.73 -4.79 1.66
N VAL A 142 -6.94 -3.60 2.23
CA VAL A 142 -8.11 -3.30 3.09
C VAL A 142 -9.40 -3.56 2.32
N VAL A 143 -9.54 -3.02 1.11
CA VAL A 143 -10.73 -3.23 0.27
C VAL A 143 -10.96 -4.72 -0.01
N VAL A 144 -9.90 -5.48 -0.32
CA VAL A 144 -9.99 -6.92 -0.57
C VAL A 144 -10.43 -7.69 0.69
N TRP A 145 -9.86 -7.35 1.85
CA TRP A 145 -10.24 -8.01 3.11
C TRP A 145 -11.66 -7.67 3.53
N LEU A 146 -12.08 -6.42 3.39
CA LEU A 146 -13.46 -6.00 3.63
C LEU A 146 -14.43 -6.75 2.71
N LYS A 147 -14.14 -6.82 1.41
CA LYS A 147 -14.96 -7.59 0.45
C LYS A 147 -15.06 -9.08 0.82
N LYS A 148 -13.95 -9.68 1.29
CA LYS A 148 -13.95 -11.08 1.74
C LYS A 148 -14.75 -11.25 3.03
N ALA A 149 -14.57 -10.36 3.99
CA ALA A 149 -15.28 -10.32 5.26
C ALA A 149 -16.81 -10.25 5.05
N LEU A 150 -17.27 -9.43 4.08
CA LEU A 150 -18.68 -9.30 3.73
C LEU A 150 -19.33 -10.60 3.22
N ARG A 151 -18.57 -11.60 2.79
CA ARG A 151 -19.11 -12.91 2.35
C ARG A 151 -19.43 -13.86 3.50
N TYR A 152 -18.98 -13.54 4.71
CA TYR A 152 -19.24 -14.33 5.93
C TYR A 152 -20.39 -13.74 6.76
N ILE A 153 -21.08 -12.77 6.19
CA ILE A 153 -22.31 -12.14 6.68
C ILE A 153 -23.41 -12.61 5.74
#